data_AF-A0A257AS75-F1
#
_entry.id   AF-A0A257AS75-F1
#
_cell.length_a   1.000
_cell.length_b   1.000
_cell.length_c   1.000
_cell.angle_alpha   90.00
_cell.angle_beta   90.00
_cell.angle_gamma   90.00
#
_symmetry.space_group_name_H-M   'P 1'
#
loop_
_entity.id
_entity.type
_entity.pdbx_description
1 polymer ?
#
loop_
_entity_poly.entity_id
_entity_poly.type
_entity_poly.pdbx_seq_one_letter_code
_entity_poly.pdbx_strand_id
1 'polypeptide(L)'
;MRGVEERFRDIVIEQRTPRRVLRRRADKVRQKRLYYVEAEKLDERLVKFRIKAQGGLYVKELIDGDEGRTKPNIAEFLGRKPLRIDLSVIEVETPTLEREKEEG
;
A
#
# COMPACT_ATOMS: atom_id res chain seq x y z
N MET A 1 -7.87 15.50 3.76
CA MET A 1 -7.23 14.34 3.08
C MET A 1 -5.77 14.59 2.72
N ARG A 2 -5.33 15.83 2.40
CA ARG A 2 -3.92 16.18 2.11
C ARG A 2 -2.89 15.56 3.06
N GLY A 3 -3.14 15.53 4.37
CA GLY A 3 -2.22 14.92 5.33
C GLY A 3 -1.91 13.44 5.06
N VAL A 4 -2.86 12.67 4.50
CA VAL A 4 -2.59 11.27 4.08
C VAL A 4 -1.64 11.26 2.88
N GLU A 5 -1.93 12.09 1.88
CA GLU A 5 -1.12 12.16 0.65
C GLU A 5 0.31 12.61 0.93
N GLU A 6 0.50 13.54 1.86
CA GLU A 6 1.82 14.01 2.30
C GLU A 6 2.54 12.94 3.13
N ARG A 7 1.86 12.34 4.11
CA ARG A 7 2.46 11.35 5.02
C ARG A 7 2.86 10.05 4.33
N PHE A 8 2.15 9.69 3.26
CA PHE A 8 2.28 8.43 2.52
C PHE A 8 2.82 8.63 1.11
N ARG A 9 3.72 9.60 0.92
CA ARG A 9 4.45 9.82 -0.32
C ARG A 9 5.89 9.38 -0.20
N ASP A 10 6.32 8.57 -1.15
CA ASP A 10 7.68 8.07 -1.30
C ASP A 10 8.30 7.48 -0.02
N ILE A 11 7.54 6.62 0.66
CA ILE A 11 7.95 6.00 1.92
C ILE A 11 8.14 4.49 1.79
N VAL A 12 8.84 3.91 2.75
CA VAL A 12 8.91 2.46 2.94
C VAL A 12 7.85 2.04 3.96
N ILE A 13 7.12 0.97 3.62
CA ILE A 13 6.16 0.31 4.50
C ILE A 13 6.73 -1.03 4.94
N GLU A 14 6.73 -1.28 6.25
CA GLU A 14 7.08 -2.57 6.84
C GLU A 14 5.83 -3.41 6.98
N GLN A 15 5.79 -4.54 6.27
CA GLN A 15 4.65 -5.45 6.25
C GLN A 15 5.08 -6.84 6.68
N ARG A 16 4.67 -7.24 7.88
CA ARG A 16 4.66 -8.66 8.26
C ARG A 16 3.59 -9.38 7.43
N THR A 17 3.89 -10.60 6.99
CA THR A 17 2.99 -11.44 6.19
C THR A 17 1.55 -11.35 6.70
N PRO A 18 0.56 -10.88 5.92
CA PRO A 18 -0.80 -10.69 6.43
C PRO A 18 -1.42 -11.95 7.01
N ARG A 19 -2.23 -11.82 8.06
CA ARG A 19 -2.85 -12.98 8.73
C ARG A 19 -3.63 -13.87 7.78
N ARG A 20 -4.40 -13.27 6.85
CA ARG A 20 -5.20 -13.98 5.86
C ARG A 20 -4.39 -14.86 4.90
N VAL A 21 -3.07 -14.69 4.83
CA VAL A 21 -2.20 -15.47 3.94
C VAL A 21 -1.17 -16.33 4.68
N LEU A 22 -1.19 -16.37 6.01
CA LEU A 22 -0.20 -17.10 6.81
C LEU A 22 -0.15 -18.60 6.49
N ARG A 23 -1.29 -19.22 6.17
CA ARG A 23 -1.33 -20.64 5.78
C ARG A 23 -0.52 -20.98 4.53
N ARG A 24 -0.24 -19.99 3.67
CA ARG A 24 0.38 -20.18 2.34
C ARG A 24 1.71 -19.46 2.17
N ARG A 25 2.16 -18.69 3.16
CA ARG A 25 3.37 -17.86 3.09
C ARG A 25 4.08 -17.89 4.43
N ALA A 26 5.40 -17.98 4.40
CA ALA A 26 6.23 -17.82 5.60
C ALA A 26 5.95 -16.48 6.29
N ASP A 27 5.86 -16.51 7.61
CA ASP A 27 5.65 -15.32 8.43
C ASP A 27 6.96 -14.51 8.55
N LYS A 28 7.03 -13.38 7.85
CA LYS A 28 8.19 -12.49 7.89
C LYS A 28 7.82 -11.05 7.57
N VAL A 29 8.62 -10.12 8.06
CA VAL A 29 8.53 -8.69 7.74
C VAL A 29 9.20 -8.44 6.39
N ARG A 30 8.57 -7.63 5.53
CA ARG A 30 9.10 -7.17 4.25
C ARG A 30 8.95 -5.66 4.16
N GLN A 31 9.98 -5.01 3.67
CA GLN A 31 9.94 -3.60 3.33
C GLN A 31 9.48 -3.45 1.87
N LYS A 32 8.50 -2.58 1.64
CA LYS A 32 7.97 -2.28 0.31
C LYS A 32 7.83 -0.78 0.11
N ARG A 33 8.24 -0.27 -1.06
CA ARG A 33 8.09 1.14 -1.40
C ARG A 33 6.62 1.45 -1.71
N LEU A 34 6.09 2.48 -1.07
CA LEU A 34 4.85 3.13 -1.43
C LEU A 34 5.22 4.44 -2.13
N TYR A 35 4.87 4.57 -3.40
CA TYR A 35 5.27 5.73 -4.19
C TYR A 35 4.35 6.92 -3.87
N TYR A 36 3.04 6.71 -3.90
CA TYR A 36 2.09 7.73 -3.50
C TYR A 36 0.72 7.15 -3.13
N VAL A 37 -0.03 7.98 -2.41
CA VAL A 37 -1.48 7.87 -2.18
C VAL A 37 -2.11 9.19 -2.58
N GLU A 38 -3.14 9.14 -3.40
CA GLU A 38 -4.05 10.25 -3.68
C GLU A 38 -5.41 9.93 -3.04
N ALA A 39 -6.06 10.91 -2.45
CA ALA A 39 -7.20 10.70 -1.57
C ALA A 39 -8.38 11.60 -1.96
N GLU A 40 -9.46 10.96 -2.40
CA GLU A 40 -10.72 11.61 -2.76
C GLU A 40 -11.78 11.29 -1.71
N LYS A 41 -12.25 12.29 -0.97
CA LYS A 41 -13.38 12.12 -0.04
C LYS A 41 -14.67 12.14 -0.85
N LEU A 42 -15.35 11.00 -0.92
CA LEU A 42 -16.60 10.86 -1.66
C LEU A 42 -17.81 11.23 -0.80
N ASP A 43 -17.73 10.98 0.51
CA ASP A 43 -18.77 11.33 1.48
C ASP A 43 -18.16 11.44 2.90
N GLU A 44 -18.95 11.73 3.93
CA GLU A 44 -18.51 11.81 5.32
C GLU A 44 -17.77 10.57 5.81
N ARG A 45 -18.21 9.38 5.37
CA ARG A 45 -17.70 8.08 5.81
C ARG A 45 -17.06 7.26 4.69
N LEU A 46 -16.93 7.84 3.49
CA LEU A 46 -16.40 7.16 2.32
C LEU A 46 -15.25 7.95 1.71
N VAL A 47 -14.12 7.25 1.54
CA VAL A 47 -12.92 7.77 0.88
C VAL A 47 -12.46 6.77 -0.16
N LYS A 48 -12.03 7.30 -1.30
CA LYS A 48 -11.37 6.56 -2.36
C LYS A 48 -9.90 6.93 -2.38
N PHE A 49 -9.04 5.93 -2.44
CA PHE A 49 -7.61 6.11 -2.57
C PHE A 49 -7.13 5.58 -3.93
N ARG A 50 -6.30 6.37 -4.62
CA ARG A 50 -5.47 5.87 -5.73
C ARG A 50 -4.06 5.66 -5.20
N ILE A 51 -3.52 4.46 -5.40
CA ILE A 51 -2.27 4.03 -4.76
C ILE A 51 -1.34 3.48 -5.83
N LYS A 52 -0.11 3.99 -5.88
CA LYS A 52 1.00 3.38 -6.63
C LYS A 52 2.00 2.82 -5.63
N ALA A 53 2.30 1.54 -5.76
CA ALA A 53 3.14 0.81 -4.82
C ALA A 53 4.02 -0.22 -5.53
N GLN A 54 5.12 -0.59 -4.89
CA GLN A 54 5.98 -1.67 -5.35
C GLN A 54 5.22 -3.00 -5.36
N GLY A 55 5.54 -3.85 -6.35
CA GLY A 55 5.05 -5.22 -6.42
C GLY A 55 5.20 -5.99 -5.10
N GLY A 56 4.10 -6.61 -4.67
CA GLY A 56 4.02 -7.38 -3.43
C GLY A 56 3.71 -6.57 -2.17
N LEU A 57 3.41 -5.27 -2.28
CA LEU A 57 2.80 -4.50 -1.20
C LEU A 57 1.35 -4.98 -0.98
N TYR A 58 0.99 -5.26 0.27
CA TYR A 58 -0.33 -5.69 0.65
C TYR A 58 -1.23 -4.48 0.92
N VAL A 59 -2.01 -4.07 -0.10
CA VAL A 59 -2.75 -2.80 -0.08
C VAL A 59 -3.82 -2.74 1.01
N LYS A 60 -4.60 -3.80 1.24
CA LYS A 60 -5.62 -3.79 2.30
C LYS A 60 -4.99 -3.55 3.68
N GLU A 61 -3.86 -4.19 3.91
CA GLU A 61 -3.11 -4.08 5.15
C GLU A 61 -2.39 -2.73 5.32
N LEU A 62 -2.06 -2.02 4.22
CA LEU A 62 -1.68 -0.61 4.27
C LEU A 62 -2.84 0.28 4.76
N ILE A 63 -4.09 -0.08 4.47
CA ILE A 63 -5.26 0.68 4.93
C ILE A 63 -5.56 0.39 6.41
N ASP A 64 -5.70 -0.88 6.81
CA ASP A 64 -6.21 -1.25 8.15
C ASP A 64 -5.14 -1.58 9.21
N GLY A 65 -3.88 -1.72 8.79
CA GLY A 65 -2.73 -2.05 9.64
C GLY A 65 -2.60 -3.52 10.06
N ASP A 66 -3.57 -4.38 9.73
CA ASP A 66 -3.64 -5.80 10.11
C ASP A 66 -3.24 -6.06 11.58
N GLU A 67 -3.84 -5.33 12.51
CA GLU A 67 -3.54 -5.41 13.96
C GLU A 67 -2.06 -5.14 14.29
N GLY A 68 -1.47 -4.14 13.62
CA GLY A 68 -0.10 -3.69 13.88
C GLY A 68 0.96 -4.47 13.10
N ARG A 69 0.56 -5.34 12.17
CA ARG A 69 1.47 -6.09 11.29
C ARG A 69 1.95 -5.28 10.09
N THR A 70 1.31 -4.15 9.79
CA THR A 70 1.76 -3.18 8.79
C THR A 70 2.00 -1.82 9.42
N LYS A 71 3.21 -1.28 9.26
CA LYS A 71 3.60 0.05 9.77
C LYS A 71 4.46 0.82 8.74
N PRO A 72 4.22 2.13 8.57
CA PRO A 72 3.02 2.86 8.97
C PRO A 72 1.77 2.37 8.19
N ASN A 73 0.57 2.71 8.68
CA ASN A 73 -0.71 2.40 8.02
C ASN A 73 -1.69 3.57 8.12
N ILE A 74 -2.65 3.65 7.20
CA ILE A 74 -3.56 4.80 7.05
C ILE A 74 -4.56 4.88 8.21
N ALA A 75 -5.10 3.75 8.68
CA ALA A 75 -6.06 3.74 9.78
C ALA A 75 -5.49 4.32 11.07
N GLU A 76 -4.24 3.97 11.39
CA GLU A 76 -3.53 4.51 12.56
C GLU A 76 -3.28 6.01 12.41
N PHE A 77 -2.84 6.45 11.23
CA PHE A 77 -2.64 7.89 10.95
C PHE A 77 -3.94 8.71 11.05
N LEU A 78 -5.05 8.17 10.56
CA LEU A 78 -6.36 8.83 10.65
C LEU A 78 -7.05 8.65 12.01
N GLY A 79 -6.51 7.82 12.90
CA GLY A 79 -7.15 7.42 14.15
C GLY A 79 -8.49 6.69 13.95
N ARG A 80 -8.70 6.05 12.79
CA ARG A 80 -9.99 5.44 12.40
C ARG A 80 -9.77 4.16 11.60
N LYS A 81 -10.40 3.06 12.02
CA LYS A 81 -10.41 1.81 11.24
C LYS A 81 -11.53 1.81 10.21
N PRO A 82 -11.29 1.29 8.99
CA PRO A 82 -12.35 1.09 8.01
C PRO A 82 -13.26 -0.06 8.43
N LEU A 83 -14.56 0.06 8.13
CA LEU A 83 -15.52 -1.05 8.27
C LEU A 83 -15.46 -2.02 7.09
N ARG A 84 -15.11 -1.52 5.90
CA ARG A 84 -15.05 -2.28 4.65
C ARG A 84 -13.96 -1.71 3.76
N ILE A 85 -13.28 -2.58 3.01
CA ILE A 85 -12.29 -2.20 1.99
C ILE A 85 -12.60 -2.95 0.69
N ASP A 86 -12.98 -2.19 -0.32
CA ASP A 86 -13.03 -2.65 -1.71
C ASP A 86 -11.72 -2.26 -2.41
N LEU A 87 -11.17 -3.19 -3.21
CA LEU A 87 -9.87 -3.01 -3.86
C LEU A 87 -9.95 -3.49 -5.30
N SER A 88 -9.52 -2.64 -6.23
CA SER A 88 -9.38 -2.94 -7.65
C SER A 88 -7.97 -2.58 -8.11
N VAL A 89 -7.38 -3.41 -8.96
CA VAL A 89 -6.11 -3.10 -9.63
C VAL A 89 -6.43 -2.34 -10.91
N ILE A 90 -5.84 -1.16 -11.06
CA ILE A 90 -6.05 -0.29 -12.23
C ILE A 90 -4.99 -0.56 -13.31
N GLU A 91 -3.75 -0.80 -12.90
CA GLU A 91 -2.61 -0.95 -13.80
C GLU A 91 -1.52 -1.83 -13.15
N VAL A 92 -0.73 -2.52 -13.99
CA VAL A 92 0.45 -3.26 -13.57
C VAL A 92 1.60 -2.88 -14.49
N GLU A 93 2.56 -2.15 -13.94
CA GLU A 93 3.81 -1.81 -14.63
C GLU A 93 4.78 -3.00 -14.54
N THR A 94 5.34 -3.38 -15.68
CA THR A 94 6.48 -4.30 -15.74
C THR A 94 7.71 -3.48 -16.11
N PRO A 95 8.88 -3.71 -15.49
CA PRO A 95 10.10 -3.07 -15.94
C PRO A 95 10.28 -3.43 -17.42
N THR A 96 10.31 -2.41 -18.28
CA THR A 96 10.79 -2.63 -19.64
C THR A 96 12.25 -3.00 -19.47
N LEU A 97 12.63 -4.20 -19.91
CA LEU A 97 14.04 -4.53 -20.07
C LEU A 97 14.57 -3.50 -21.08
N GLU A 98 15.20 -2.44 -20.59
CA GLU A 98 16.13 -1.68 -21.41
C GLU A 98 17.17 -2.71 -21.82
N ARG A 99 17.01 -3.27 -23.03
CA ARG A 99 18.09 -3.99 -23.68
C ARG A 99 19.24 -3.01 -23.67
N GLU A 100 20.33 -3.36 -23.01
CA GLU A 100 21.62 -2.71 -23.15
C GLU A 100 21.93 -2.64 -24.66
N LYS A 101 21.54 -1.53 -25.26
CA LYS A 101 22.00 -1.04 -26.53
C LYS A 101 22.76 0.22 -26.15
N GLU A 102 24.06 0.07 -26.01
CA GLU A 102 25.06 0.79 -26.79
C GLU A 102 26.42 0.70 -26.10
N GLU A 103 27.31 0.01 -26.82
CA GLU A 103 28.72 0.38 -27.02
C GLU A 103 29.71 0.24 -25.86
N GLY A 104 30.50 -0.83 -25.98
CA GLY A 104 31.86 -0.98 -25.47
C GLY A 104 32.60 -2.00 -26.32
#